data_AF-A0A943SBT9-F1
#
_entry.id   AF-A0A943SBT9-F1
#
_cell.length_a   1.000
_cell.length_b   1.000
_cell.length_c   1.000
_cell.angle_alpha   90.00
_cell.angle_beta   90.00
_cell.angle_gamma   90.00
#
_symmetry.space_group_name_H-M   'P 1'
#
loop_
_entity.id
_entity.type
_entity.pdbx_description
1 polymer ?
#
loop_
_entity_poly.entity_id
_entity_poly.type
_entity_poly.pdbx_seq_one_letter_code
_entity_poly.pdbx_strand_id
1 'polypeptide(L)'
;ISLEKQISDVAEGLKDVVTKSELADMMNSFVSDDDDKWLMFNAKFSSADEVYESIYKQAKSSIYVVDNYIGLRTLVHLKNSPTGVAIILFSDNVGNNKLHNIEFTDFCKEYPTVNLSMKKTGGIFHDRFIVLDYGTADERVFLCGASSKDAGARITSIVEDYGISKYAPVIATLLKNPTLILPQ
;
A
#
# COMPACT_ATOMS: atom_id res chain seq x y z
N ILE A 1 16.86 14.63 -40.79
CA ILE A 1 16.38 14.44 -39.41
C ILE A 1 17.38 13.49 -38.75
N SER A 2 18.14 13.95 -37.74
CA SER A 2 19.21 13.15 -37.11
C SER A 2 18.61 11.90 -36.46
N LEU A 3 19.31 10.76 -36.50
CA LEU A 3 18.92 9.52 -35.78
C LEU A 3 18.65 9.81 -34.30
N GLU A 4 19.37 10.76 -33.72
CA GLU A 4 19.20 11.19 -32.32
C GLU A 4 17.82 11.78 -32.05
N LYS A 5 17.24 12.48 -33.03
CA LYS A 5 15.90 13.05 -32.91
C LYS A 5 14.83 11.96 -32.99
N GLN A 6 15.01 10.95 -33.84
CA GLN A 6 14.11 9.81 -33.91
C GLN A 6 14.16 8.94 -32.64
N ILE A 7 15.34 8.76 -32.04
CA ILE A 7 15.49 8.06 -30.76
C ILE A 7 14.87 8.86 -29.61
N SER A 8 15.03 10.18 -29.61
CA SER A 8 14.40 11.08 -28.63
C SER A 8 12.87 11.05 -28.72
N ASP A 9 12.32 11.13 -29.93
CA ASP A 9 10.87 11.14 -30.16
C ASP A 9 10.25 9.77 -29.78
N VAL A 10 10.97 8.66 -29.99
CA VAL A 10 10.55 7.31 -29.54
C VAL A 10 10.65 7.17 -28.01
N ALA A 11 11.67 7.74 -27.38
CA ALA A 11 11.84 7.72 -25.93
C ALA A 11 10.82 8.61 -25.20
N GLU A 12 10.46 9.76 -25.78
CA GLU A 12 9.35 10.60 -25.31
C GLU A 12 8.00 9.90 -25.51
N GLY A 13 7.81 9.22 -26.65
CA GLY A 13 6.62 8.40 -26.90
C GLY A 13 6.46 7.25 -25.91
N LEU A 14 7.55 6.56 -25.54
CA LEU A 14 7.53 5.46 -24.56
C LEU A 14 7.25 5.91 -23.12
N LYS A 15 7.57 7.16 -22.76
CA LYS A 15 7.29 7.72 -21.43
C LYS A 15 5.81 7.99 -21.17
N ASP A 16 5.03 8.21 -22.24
CA ASP A 16 3.58 8.47 -22.20
C ASP A 16 2.72 7.22 -22.51
N VAL A 17 3.35 6.06 -22.77
CA VAL A 17 2.68 4.83 -23.23
C VAL A 17 2.14 3.95 -22.09
N VAL A 18 2.33 4.29 -20.81
CA VAL A 18 1.58 3.63 -19.74
C VAL A 18 0.14 4.16 -19.77
N THR A 19 -0.63 3.62 -20.69
CA THR A 19 -2.04 3.94 -20.86
C THR A 19 -2.85 3.29 -19.75
N LYS A 20 -3.96 3.92 -19.39
CA LYS A 20 -4.96 3.46 -18.39
C LYS A 20 -5.22 1.95 -18.39
N SER A 21 -5.26 1.34 -19.57
CA SER A 21 -5.46 -0.11 -19.72
C SER A 21 -4.27 -0.92 -19.23
N GLU A 22 -3.03 -0.55 -19.52
CA GLU A 22 -1.86 -1.38 -19.19
C GLU A 22 -1.58 -1.42 -17.69
N LEU A 23 -1.67 -0.28 -16.99
CA LEU A 23 -1.54 -0.28 -15.53
C LEU A 23 -2.72 -0.99 -14.89
N ALA A 24 -3.95 -0.77 -15.36
CA ALA A 24 -5.13 -1.45 -14.83
C ALA A 24 -5.08 -2.96 -15.10
N ASP A 25 -4.65 -3.39 -16.28
CA ASP A 25 -4.48 -4.79 -16.67
C ASP A 25 -3.36 -5.43 -15.86
N MET A 26 -2.24 -4.73 -15.63
CA MET A 26 -1.18 -5.18 -14.74
C MET A 26 -1.69 -5.29 -13.30
N MET A 27 -2.43 -4.30 -12.79
CA MET A 27 -3.08 -4.32 -11.47
C MET A 27 -4.09 -5.46 -11.33
N ASN A 28 -4.88 -5.72 -12.36
CA ASN A 28 -5.88 -6.79 -12.39
C ASN A 28 -5.22 -8.16 -12.55
N SER A 29 -4.07 -8.27 -13.22
CA SER A 29 -3.30 -9.51 -13.34
C SER A 29 -2.70 -10.00 -12.02
N PHE A 30 -2.55 -9.12 -11.01
CA PHE A 30 -2.20 -9.55 -9.64
C PHE A 30 -3.37 -10.25 -8.91
N VAL A 31 -4.57 -10.20 -9.49
CA VAL A 31 -5.74 -10.98 -9.08
C VAL A 31 -5.82 -12.21 -9.99
N SER A 32 -4.82 -13.09 -9.92
CA SER A 32 -4.84 -14.38 -10.63
C SER A 32 -5.55 -15.43 -9.77
N ASP A 33 -6.52 -16.14 -10.36
CA ASP A 33 -7.37 -17.17 -9.74
C ASP A 33 -6.66 -18.47 -9.30
N ASP A 34 -5.33 -18.50 -9.27
CA ASP A 34 -4.57 -19.68 -8.87
C ASP A 34 -3.70 -19.36 -7.65
N ASP A 35 -4.28 -19.49 -6.45
CA ASP A 35 -3.57 -19.95 -5.25
C ASP A 35 -4.55 -20.08 -4.07
N ASP A 36 -5.02 -21.31 -3.80
CA ASP A 36 -5.65 -21.72 -2.53
C ASP A 36 -4.65 -21.58 -1.36
N LYS A 37 -4.33 -20.35 -0.97
CA LYS A 37 -3.36 -20.04 0.11
C LYS A 37 -4.01 -19.13 1.16
N TRP A 38 -4.32 -19.78 2.27
CA TRP A 38 -5.25 -19.33 3.31
C TRP A 38 -4.67 -18.28 4.27
N LEU A 39 -5.41 -17.20 4.54
CA LEU A 39 -5.18 -16.25 5.65
C LEU A 39 -6.05 -16.63 6.85
N MET A 40 -5.53 -16.52 8.08
CA MET A 40 -6.35 -16.50 9.30
C MET A 40 -6.62 -15.05 9.75
N PHE A 41 -7.86 -14.59 9.63
CA PHE A 41 -8.33 -13.29 10.10
C PHE A 41 -9.36 -13.47 11.22
N ASN A 42 -9.06 -12.98 12.43
CA ASN A 42 -9.94 -13.14 13.60
C ASN A 42 -10.49 -14.58 13.76
N ALA A 43 -9.60 -15.57 13.63
CA ALA A 43 -9.88 -17.01 13.68
C ALA A 43 -10.80 -17.56 12.56
N LYS A 44 -10.91 -16.86 11.42
CA LYS A 44 -11.58 -17.32 10.20
C LYS A 44 -10.61 -17.42 9.03
N PHE A 45 -10.83 -18.41 8.15
CA PHE A 45 -10.06 -18.58 6.93
C PHE A 45 -10.61 -17.69 5.81
N SER A 46 -9.74 -16.95 5.11
CA SER A 46 -10.12 -16.05 4.01
C SER A 46 -8.97 -15.81 3.03
N SER A 47 -9.24 -15.18 1.89
CA SER A 47 -8.19 -14.63 1.03
C SER A 47 -7.54 -13.43 1.70
N ALA A 48 -6.20 -13.36 1.67
CA ALA A 48 -5.48 -12.24 2.28
C ALA A 48 -5.80 -10.91 1.58
N ASP A 49 -6.00 -10.92 0.27
CA ASP A 49 -6.37 -9.77 -0.54
C ASP A 49 -7.71 -9.18 -0.10
N GLU A 50 -8.72 -10.03 0.01
CA GLU A 50 -10.07 -9.63 0.42
C GLU A 50 -10.06 -9.04 1.82
N VAL A 51 -9.24 -9.58 2.74
CA VAL A 51 -9.15 -9.08 4.11
C VAL A 51 -8.47 -7.72 4.16
N TYR A 52 -7.34 -7.52 3.47
CA TYR A 52 -6.70 -6.19 3.42
C TYR A 52 -7.66 -5.15 2.84
N GLU A 53 -8.30 -5.45 1.71
CA GLU A 53 -9.29 -4.54 1.12
C GLU A 53 -10.47 -4.26 2.06
N SER A 54 -10.99 -5.30 2.71
CA SER A 54 -12.11 -5.18 3.66
C SER A 54 -11.73 -4.30 4.86
N ILE A 55 -10.51 -4.43 5.39
CA ILE A 55 -10.00 -3.57 6.47
C ILE A 55 -9.94 -2.12 6.01
N TYR A 56 -9.33 -1.83 4.86
CA TYR A 56 -9.20 -0.45 4.39
C TYR A 56 -10.56 0.20 4.07
N LYS A 57 -11.53 -0.57 3.57
CA LYS A 57 -12.91 -0.10 3.31
C LYS A 57 -13.68 0.31 4.58
N GLN A 58 -13.22 -0.10 5.76
CA GLN A 58 -13.88 0.25 7.03
C GLN A 58 -13.50 1.64 7.55
N ALA A 59 -12.45 2.27 7.03
CA ALA A 59 -11.97 3.56 7.50
C ALA A 59 -12.96 4.70 7.22
N LYS A 60 -13.08 5.64 8.17
CA LYS A 60 -13.95 6.81 8.04
C LYS A 60 -13.17 8.12 7.85
N SER A 61 -11.97 8.22 8.43
CA SER A 61 -11.16 9.43 8.40
C SER A 61 -9.72 9.20 7.99
N SER A 62 -9.08 8.11 8.42
CA SER A 62 -7.66 7.89 8.14
C SER A 62 -7.25 6.42 8.08
N ILE A 63 -6.25 6.12 7.27
CA ILE A 63 -5.57 4.83 7.23
C ILE A 63 -4.08 5.07 7.38
N TYR A 64 -3.47 4.54 8.44
CA TYR A 64 -2.02 4.47 8.57
C TYR A 64 -1.56 3.03 8.38
N VAL A 65 -0.65 2.79 7.44
CA VAL A 65 -0.06 1.47 7.23
C VAL A 65 1.41 1.56 7.55
N VAL A 66 1.88 0.77 8.52
CA VAL A 66 3.29 0.64 8.86
C VAL A 66 3.79 -0.66 8.27
N ASP A 67 4.58 -0.57 7.20
CA ASP A 67 5.12 -1.71 6.47
C ASP A 67 6.35 -1.30 5.66
N ASN A 68 7.50 -1.93 5.90
CA ASN A 68 8.74 -1.61 5.18
C ASN A 68 8.83 -2.26 3.80
N TYR A 69 7.94 -3.17 3.45
CA TYR A 69 8.01 -3.96 2.24
C TYR A 69 6.89 -3.60 1.26
N ILE A 70 6.64 -2.32 1.01
CA ILE A 70 5.57 -1.89 0.08
C ILE A 70 5.90 -2.20 -1.38
N GLY A 71 4.88 -2.40 -2.20
CA GLY A 71 4.98 -2.61 -3.64
C GLY A 71 3.68 -2.25 -4.36
N LEU A 72 3.62 -2.46 -5.68
CA LEU A 72 2.44 -2.14 -6.49
C LEU A 72 1.15 -2.74 -5.93
N ARG A 73 1.23 -3.98 -5.43
CA ARG A 73 0.08 -4.69 -4.85
C ARG A 73 -0.45 -4.05 -3.56
N THR A 74 0.40 -3.38 -2.78
CA THR A 74 -0.05 -2.53 -1.65
C THR A 74 -0.97 -1.41 -2.15
N LEU A 75 -0.65 -0.80 -3.29
CA LEU A 75 -1.50 0.25 -3.88
C LEU A 75 -2.83 -0.32 -4.38
N VAL A 76 -2.82 -1.53 -4.95
CA VAL A 76 -4.05 -2.23 -5.38
C VAL A 76 -5.03 -2.38 -4.23
N HIS A 77 -4.59 -2.77 -3.03
CA HIS A 77 -5.48 -2.91 -1.88
C HIS A 77 -6.04 -1.57 -1.38
N LEU A 78 -5.28 -0.49 -1.55
CA LEU A 78 -5.68 0.85 -1.12
C LEU A 78 -6.59 1.58 -2.12
N LYS A 79 -6.67 1.12 -3.37
CA LYS A 79 -7.41 1.80 -4.47
C LYS A 79 -8.88 2.03 -4.15
N ASN A 80 -9.47 1.15 -3.36
CA ASN A 80 -10.88 1.16 -2.97
C ASN A 80 -11.13 1.80 -1.58
N SER A 81 -10.14 2.50 -1.03
CA SER A 81 -10.32 3.20 0.25
C SER A 81 -11.41 4.28 0.12
N PRO A 82 -12.21 4.54 1.17
CA PRO A 82 -13.31 5.48 1.08
C PRO A 82 -12.87 6.90 0.72
N THR A 83 -13.66 7.60 -0.10
CA THR A 83 -13.34 8.96 -0.53
C THR A 83 -13.23 9.90 0.66
N GLY A 84 -12.18 10.73 0.68
CA GLY A 84 -11.91 11.67 1.77
C GLY A 84 -11.09 11.11 2.93
N VAL A 85 -10.86 9.79 2.97
CA VAL A 85 -9.96 9.17 3.94
C VAL A 85 -8.50 9.51 3.61
N ALA A 86 -7.77 10.04 4.59
CA ALA A 86 -6.35 10.34 4.44
C ALA A 86 -5.49 9.10 4.71
N ILE A 87 -4.64 8.74 3.76
CA ILE A 87 -3.79 7.55 3.83
C ILE A 87 -2.33 7.98 3.98
N ILE A 88 -1.65 7.39 4.97
CA ILE A 88 -0.20 7.54 5.15
C ILE A 88 0.44 6.15 5.20
N LEU A 89 1.29 5.85 4.22
CA LEU A 89 2.19 4.70 4.27
C LEU A 89 3.47 5.09 5.00
N PHE A 90 3.75 4.44 6.13
CA PHE A 90 5.03 4.50 6.81
C PHE A 90 5.89 3.34 6.33
N SER A 91 6.90 3.64 5.52
CA SER A 91 7.76 2.62 4.91
C SER A 91 9.16 3.13 4.67
N ASP A 92 10.15 2.26 4.78
CA ASP A 92 11.49 2.48 4.22
C ASP A 92 11.67 1.84 2.82
N ASN A 93 10.62 1.21 2.29
CA ASN A 93 10.55 0.64 0.94
C ASN A 93 11.74 -0.26 0.57
N VAL A 94 11.92 -1.32 1.35
CA VAL A 94 13.05 -2.25 1.27
C VAL A 94 12.65 -3.59 0.64
N GLY A 95 13.66 -4.36 0.23
CA GLY A 95 13.49 -5.68 -0.36
C GLY A 95 13.29 -5.67 -1.87
N ASN A 96 12.98 -6.85 -2.41
CA ASN A 96 12.73 -7.04 -3.85
C ASN A 96 11.31 -6.59 -4.22
N ASN A 97 11.12 -6.20 -5.48
CA ASN A 97 9.83 -5.70 -6.01
C ASN A 97 9.28 -4.55 -5.16
N LYS A 98 10.18 -3.67 -4.72
CA LYS A 98 9.86 -2.45 -3.98
C LYS A 98 9.13 -1.47 -4.88
N LEU A 99 8.35 -0.57 -4.29
CA LEU A 99 7.60 0.41 -5.05
C LEU A 99 8.52 1.45 -5.71
N HIS A 100 8.33 1.73 -6.99
CA HIS A 100 9.04 2.77 -7.74
C HIS A 100 8.17 4.01 -7.93
N ASN A 101 8.83 5.15 -8.17
CA ASN A 101 8.16 6.43 -8.33
C ASN A 101 7.22 6.45 -9.53
N ILE A 102 7.56 5.74 -10.62
CA ILE A 102 6.69 5.61 -11.79
C ILE A 102 5.36 4.94 -11.44
N GLU A 103 5.40 3.79 -10.78
CA GLU A 103 4.22 3.03 -10.34
C GLU A 103 3.33 3.86 -9.42
N PHE A 104 3.94 4.58 -8.46
CA PHE A 104 3.21 5.45 -7.55
C PHE A 104 2.58 6.66 -8.26
N THR A 105 3.32 7.28 -9.18
CA THR A 105 2.83 8.43 -9.93
C THR A 105 1.64 8.04 -10.81
N ASP A 106 1.74 6.91 -11.50
CA ASP A 106 0.66 6.44 -12.37
C ASP A 106 -0.55 5.98 -11.57
N PHE A 107 -0.35 5.35 -10.41
CA PHE A 107 -1.43 5.07 -9.47
C PHE A 107 -2.18 6.35 -9.03
N CYS A 108 -1.45 7.40 -8.63
CA CYS A 108 -2.07 8.65 -8.20
C CYS A 108 -2.83 9.35 -9.34
N LYS A 109 -2.37 9.22 -10.59
CA LYS A 109 -3.09 9.73 -11.77
C LYS A 109 -4.37 8.93 -12.04
N GLU A 110 -4.30 7.60 -11.93
CA GLU A 110 -5.43 6.71 -12.23
C GLU A 110 -6.51 6.77 -11.13
N TYR A 111 -6.10 6.92 -9.87
CA TYR A 111 -6.98 6.96 -8.69
C TYR A 111 -6.86 8.29 -7.93
N PRO A 112 -7.28 9.43 -8.52
CA PRO A 112 -7.10 10.76 -7.93
C PRO A 112 -7.93 10.99 -6.65
N THR A 113 -8.90 10.12 -6.38
CA THR A 113 -9.73 10.14 -5.16
C THR A 113 -9.02 9.52 -3.96
N VAL A 114 -7.91 8.79 -4.18
CA VAL A 114 -7.12 8.16 -3.12
C VAL A 114 -6.11 9.18 -2.59
N ASN A 115 -6.39 9.72 -1.40
CA ASN A 115 -5.52 10.70 -0.75
C ASN A 115 -4.34 9.99 -0.03
N LEU A 116 -3.34 9.58 -0.82
CA LEU A 116 -2.21 8.79 -0.35
C LEU A 116 -0.91 9.59 -0.28
N SER A 117 -0.24 9.50 0.86
CA SER A 117 1.10 10.06 1.09
C SER A 117 2.02 9.02 1.76
N MET A 118 3.33 9.28 1.77
CA MET A 118 4.32 8.35 2.33
C MET A 118 5.34 9.03 3.23
N LYS A 119 5.70 8.36 4.33
CA LYS A 119 6.72 8.79 5.30
C LYS A 119 7.66 7.63 5.61
N LYS A 120 8.88 7.93 6.02
CA LYS A 120 9.85 6.90 6.44
C LYS A 120 9.43 6.25 7.75
N THR A 121 9.74 4.96 7.93
CA THR A 121 9.69 4.36 9.29
C THR A 121 10.96 4.69 10.07
N GLY A 122 12.09 4.90 9.37
CA GLY A 122 13.37 5.27 9.96
C GLY A 122 14.12 4.08 10.56
N GLY A 123 13.84 2.86 10.09
CA GLY A 123 14.49 1.63 10.54
C GLY A 123 14.06 1.15 11.93
N ILE A 124 13.07 1.81 12.54
CA ILE A 124 12.66 1.57 13.93
C ILE A 124 11.60 0.46 14.03
N PHE A 125 10.96 0.10 12.90
CA PHE A 125 9.83 -0.82 12.89
C PHE A 125 10.12 -2.13 12.16
N HIS A 126 9.95 -3.24 12.86
CA HIS A 126 10.01 -4.60 12.32
C HIS A 126 8.63 -5.20 12.05
N ASP A 127 7.66 -4.87 12.91
CA ASP A 127 6.29 -5.37 12.80
C ASP A 127 5.48 -4.57 11.78
N ARG A 128 4.38 -5.16 11.31
CA ARG A 128 3.47 -4.53 10.36
C ARG A 128 2.11 -4.36 10.99
N PHE A 129 1.55 -3.16 10.87
CA PHE A 129 0.22 -2.92 11.39
C PHE A 129 -0.50 -1.84 10.60
N ILE A 130 -1.83 -1.92 10.65
CA ILE A 130 -2.75 -0.96 10.05
C ILE A 130 -3.48 -0.28 11.20
N VAL A 131 -3.58 1.04 11.14
CA VAL A 131 -4.38 1.85 12.07
C VAL A 131 -5.46 2.53 11.27
N LEU A 132 -6.72 2.27 11.63
CA LEU A 132 -7.87 2.98 11.10
C LEU A 132 -8.24 4.10 12.07
N ASP A 133 -8.61 5.25 11.52
CA ASP A 133 -9.28 6.34 12.23
C ASP A 133 -8.55 6.82 13.50
N TYR A 134 -7.22 6.98 13.39
CA TYR A 134 -6.33 7.39 14.48
C TYR A 134 -6.78 8.68 15.17
N GLY A 135 -6.81 8.68 16.50
CA GLY A 135 -7.21 9.80 17.33
C GLY A 135 -8.72 10.02 17.42
N THR A 136 -9.53 9.10 16.88
CA THR A 136 -10.99 9.14 16.96
C THR A 136 -11.55 8.07 17.90
N ALA A 137 -12.86 8.12 18.17
CA ALA A 137 -13.55 7.08 18.93
C ALA A 137 -13.66 5.74 18.18
N ASP A 138 -13.45 5.75 16.86
CA ASP A 138 -13.49 4.57 15.99
C ASP A 138 -12.07 4.00 15.71
N GLU A 139 -11.05 4.44 16.47
CA GLU A 139 -9.67 3.99 16.27
C GLU A 139 -9.52 2.48 16.46
N ARG A 140 -8.94 1.82 15.46
CA ARG A 140 -8.73 0.36 15.43
C ARG A 140 -7.35 0.02 14.91
N VAL A 141 -6.72 -1.01 15.47
CA VAL A 141 -5.38 -1.45 15.08
C VAL A 141 -5.40 -2.91 14.67
N PHE A 142 -4.75 -3.23 13.56
CA PHE A 142 -4.61 -4.60 13.04
C PHE A 142 -3.14 -4.95 12.91
N LEU A 143 -2.71 -6.01 13.61
CA LEU A 143 -1.39 -6.61 13.45
C LEU A 143 -1.39 -7.52 12.24
N CYS A 144 -0.38 -7.36 11.37
CA CYS A 144 -0.26 -8.09 10.11
C CYS A 144 1.02 -8.94 10.12
N GLY A 145 0.87 -10.26 9.94
CA GLY A 145 2.01 -11.18 9.90
C GLY A 145 2.87 -11.03 8.63
N ALA A 146 2.26 -10.63 7.51
CA ALA A 146 2.92 -10.43 6.23
C ALA A 146 2.68 -9.01 5.71
N SER A 147 3.46 -8.61 4.71
CA SER A 147 3.17 -7.38 3.97
C SER A 147 1.91 -7.56 3.13
N SER A 148 1.15 -6.48 2.98
CA SER A 148 0.05 -6.43 2.01
C SER A 148 0.52 -6.78 0.60
N LYS A 149 1.75 -6.41 0.21
CA LYS A 149 2.24 -6.76 -1.14
C LYS A 149 2.36 -8.27 -1.35
N ASP A 150 2.53 -9.04 -0.28
CA ASP A 150 2.75 -10.48 -0.29
C ASP A 150 1.48 -11.26 0.07
N ALA A 151 0.31 -10.61 0.17
CA ALA A 151 -0.96 -11.28 0.43
C ALA A 151 -1.19 -12.43 -0.57
N GLY A 152 -1.67 -13.59 -0.12
CA GLY A 152 -1.89 -14.76 -0.98
C GLY A 152 -0.63 -15.55 -1.31
N ALA A 153 0.58 -15.00 -1.15
CA ALA A 153 1.81 -15.75 -1.45
C ALA A 153 2.10 -16.87 -0.44
N ARG A 154 1.75 -16.67 0.84
CA ARG A 154 1.98 -17.59 1.97
C ARG A 154 0.90 -17.43 3.04
N ILE A 155 0.74 -18.47 3.87
CA ILE A 155 -0.11 -18.41 5.07
C ILE A 155 0.37 -17.28 5.98
N THR A 156 -0.56 -16.42 6.39
CA THR A 156 -0.30 -15.32 7.31
C THR A 156 -1.51 -15.07 8.20
N SER A 157 -1.40 -14.15 9.14
CA SER A 157 -2.48 -13.78 10.05
C SER A 157 -2.65 -12.27 10.10
N ILE A 158 -3.89 -11.85 10.25
CA ILE A 158 -4.23 -10.47 10.59
C ILE A 158 -5.14 -10.53 11.83
N VAL A 159 -4.76 -9.81 12.87
CA VAL A 159 -5.46 -9.83 14.16
C VAL A 159 -5.73 -8.40 14.61
N GLU A 160 -6.98 -8.13 14.98
CA GLU A 160 -7.34 -6.85 15.61
C GLU A 160 -6.82 -6.78 17.05
N ASP A 161 -6.12 -5.71 17.38
CA ASP A 161 -5.55 -5.47 18.70
C ASP A 161 -6.31 -4.34 19.40
N TYR A 162 -7.02 -4.70 20.47
CA TYR A 162 -7.81 -3.77 21.26
C TYR A 162 -6.97 -2.90 22.21
N GLY A 163 -5.68 -3.22 22.40
CA GLY A 163 -4.75 -2.47 23.23
C GLY A 163 -4.17 -1.25 22.51
N ILE A 164 -5.03 -0.41 21.91
CA ILE A 164 -4.61 0.65 20.96
C ILE A 164 -3.68 1.71 21.56
N SER A 165 -3.77 1.95 22.87
CA SER A 165 -3.00 3.01 23.56
C SER A 165 -1.48 2.83 23.46
N LYS A 166 -0.99 1.59 23.29
CA LYS A 166 0.45 1.31 23.16
C LYS A 166 1.05 1.80 21.83
N TYR A 167 0.23 2.04 20.81
CA TYR A 167 0.70 2.50 19.50
C TYR A 167 0.82 4.02 19.41
N ALA A 168 0.14 4.78 20.27
CA ALA A 168 0.12 6.25 20.18
C ALA A 168 1.52 6.90 20.20
N PRO A 169 2.47 6.52 21.08
CA PRO A 169 3.82 7.11 21.08
C PRO A 169 4.60 6.83 19.78
N VAL A 170 4.39 5.64 19.22
CA VAL A 170 5.01 5.21 17.96
C VAL A 170 4.44 6.03 16.81
N ILE A 171 3.12 6.11 16.68
CA ILE A 171 2.46 6.82 15.59
C ILE A 171 2.81 8.31 15.64
N ALA A 172 2.83 8.91 16.83
CA ALA A 172 3.27 10.30 17.02
C ALA A 172 4.71 10.55 16.56
N THR A 173 5.59 9.56 16.66
CA THR A 173 6.96 9.62 16.16
C THR A 173 6.99 9.49 14.64
N LEU A 174 6.30 8.49 14.09
CA LEU A 174 6.19 8.24 12.66
C LEU A 174 5.61 9.45 11.90
N LEU A 175 4.60 10.14 12.44
CA LEU A 175 4.02 11.34 11.84
C LEU A 175 5.04 12.48 11.66
N LYS A 176 6.07 12.54 12.51
CA LYS A 176 7.15 13.54 12.42
C LYS A 176 8.27 13.15 11.45
N ASN A 177 8.27 11.90 10.97
CA ASN A 177 9.30 11.44 10.05
C ASN A 177 9.23 12.15 8.70
N PRO A 178 10.38 12.26 8.00
CA PRO A 178 10.44 12.84 6.68
C PRO A 178 9.62 12.03 5.67
N THR A 179 9.21 12.69 4.59
CA THR A 179 8.58 12.05 3.43
C THR A 179 9.50 10.96 2.88
N LEU A 180 8.91 9.82 2.51
CA LEU A 180 9.63 8.78 1.80
C LEU A 180 9.81 9.21 0.33
N ILE A 181 11.05 9.12 -0.16
CA ILE A 181 11.37 9.33 -1.57
C ILE A 181 11.56 7.95 -2.21
N LEU A 182 10.70 7.63 -3.18
CA LEU A 182 10.77 6.37 -3.91
C LEU A 182 11.93 6.38 -4.92
N PRO A 183 12.54 5.22 -5.20
CA PRO A 183 13.50 5.09 -6.29
C PRO A 183 12.83 5.44 -7.62
N GLN A 184 13.62 5.95 -8.58
CA GLN A 184 13.15 6.17 -9.95
C GLN A 184 12.78 4.86 -10.62
#